data_AF-E4T1T9-F1
#
_entry.id   AF-E4T1T9-F1
#
_cell.length_a   1.000
_cell.length_b   1.000
_cell.length_c   1.000
_cell.angle_alpha   90.00
_cell.angle_beta   90.00
_cell.angle_gamma   90.00
#
_symmetry.space_group_name_H-M   'P 1'
#
loop_
_entity.id
_entity.type
_entity.pdbx_description
1 polymer ?
#
loop_
_entity_poly.entity_id
_entity_poly.type
_entity_poly.pdbx_seq_one_letter_code
_entity_poly.pdbx_strand_id
1 'polypeptide(L)'
;MKNKIALIKLGYVDRFVNFNKIKKWKSDLFEVTEIYCREYLPESDVDDNYFDLKYTKNKLGSIISCPSGSDFAVAIMPYRLVDNFYMHRVGGNCVIISLYEISDILIRDQISMENFITKQLYEICALKYLAGDLSSDEVYNFVHRDTRGCLFDMNGERTNILYNTEKPIICDSCKDRFKKEQINAKVISVLEKELKKIKKPPILQIEKHIKKYPLATMIMSGIVAIILNLLANLLWDIFKKS
;
A
#
# COMPACT_ATOMS: atom_id res chain seq x y z
N MET A 1 -11.49 -6.81 16.18
CA MET A 1 -10.61 -8.00 16.21
C MET A 1 -9.56 -7.83 15.15
N LYS A 2 -8.32 -8.19 15.45
CA LYS A 2 -7.17 -8.02 14.56
C LYS A 2 -7.08 -9.22 13.62
N ASN A 3 -7.07 -8.99 12.31
CA ASN A 3 -7.04 -10.04 11.31
C ASN A 3 -5.63 -10.65 11.18
N LYS A 4 -5.53 -11.97 11.15
CA LYS A 4 -4.31 -12.73 10.85
C LYS A 4 -4.18 -12.94 9.36
N ILE A 5 -3.10 -12.44 8.78
CA ILE A 5 -2.86 -12.46 7.33
C ILE A 5 -1.67 -13.36 7.02
N ALA A 6 -1.84 -14.30 6.10
CA ALA A 6 -0.72 -14.96 5.44
C ALA A 6 -0.36 -14.22 4.15
N LEU A 7 0.93 -13.95 3.93
CA LEU A 7 1.41 -13.48 2.63
C LEU A 7 1.95 -14.68 1.84
N ILE A 8 1.65 -14.74 0.53
CA ILE A 8 2.14 -15.79 -0.36
C ILE A 8 2.92 -15.13 -1.49
N LYS A 9 4.22 -15.42 -1.59
CA LYS A 9 5.04 -14.99 -2.71
C LYS A 9 4.79 -15.92 -3.89
N LEU A 10 4.41 -15.36 -5.03
CA LEU A 10 4.21 -16.11 -6.27
C LEU A 10 5.31 -15.72 -7.27
N GLY A 11 6.17 -16.68 -7.60
CA GLY A 11 7.39 -16.45 -8.37
C GLY A 11 8.41 -15.54 -7.65
N TYR A 12 9.30 -14.93 -8.42
CA TYR A 12 10.43 -14.16 -7.90
C TYR A 12 10.09 -12.69 -7.59
N VAL A 13 9.29 -12.47 -6.55
CA VAL A 13 8.83 -11.14 -6.12
C VAL A 13 9.81 -10.38 -5.21
N ASP A 14 10.76 -11.07 -4.59
CA ASP A 14 11.70 -10.48 -3.62
C ASP A 14 12.60 -9.38 -4.19
N ARG A 15 12.77 -9.33 -5.52
CA ARG A 15 13.47 -8.23 -6.21
C ARG A 15 12.76 -6.88 -6.01
N PHE A 16 11.45 -6.88 -5.82
CA PHE A 16 10.63 -5.67 -5.78
C PHE A 16 10.17 -5.30 -4.37
N VAL A 17 10.09 -6.28 -3.47
CA VAL A 17 9.40 -6.13 -2.18
C VAL A 17 10.23 -6.70 -1.04
N ASN A 18 10.44 -5.89 0.00
CA ASN A 18 10.95 -6.36 1.28
C ASN A 18 9.80 -6.82 2.19
N PHE A 19 9.45 -8.11 2.11
CA PHE A 19 8.37 -8.68 2.93
C PHE A 19 8.61 -8.60 4.43
N ASN A 20 9.87 -8.55 4.89
CA ASN A 20 10.19 -8.38 6.32
C ASN A 20 9.73 -7.01 6.84
N LYS A 21 9.77 -5.97 6.00
CA LYS A 21 9.26 -4.64 6.36
C LYS A 21 7.74 -4.66 6.51
N ILE A 22 7.03 -5.40 5.66
CA ILE A 22 5.58 -5.60 5.78
C ILE A 22 5.24 -6.43 7.03
N LYS A 23 5.98 -7.52 7.30
CA LYS A 23 5.78 -8.37 8.50
C LYS A 23 5.99 -7.60 9.80
N LYS A 24 6.92 -6.65 9.84
CA LYS A 24 7.19 -5.78 10.99
C LYS A 24 6.20 -4.62 11.15
N TRP A 25 5.29 -4.43 10.19
CA TRP A 25 4.31 -3.35 10.25
C TRP A 25 3.35 -3.56 11.43
N LYS A 26 3.27 -2.57 12.32
CA LYS A 26 2.39 -2.61 13.49
C LYS A 26 1.04 -1.98 13.16
N SER A 27 0.02 -2.83 13.06
CA SER A 27 -1.39 -2.46 12.91
C SER A 27 -2.24 -3.02 14.06
N ASP A 28 -3.29 -2.28 14.44
CA ASP A 28 -4.33 -2.77 15.34
C ASP A 28 -5.45 -3.52 14.59
N LEU A 29 -5.48 -3.42 13.25
CA LEU A 29 -6.47 -4.06 12.38
C LEU A 29 -6.00 -5.40 11.83
N PHE A 30 -4.68 -5.59 11.67
CA PHE A 30 -4.12 -6.84 11.18
C PHE A 30 -2.71 -7.15 11.70
N GLU A 31 -2.31 -8.40 11.56
CA GLU A 31 -0.93 -8.88 11.65
C GLU A 31 -0.61 -9.83 10.52
N VAL A 32 0.62 -9.73 9.99
CA VAL A 32 1.15 -10.73 9.08
C VAL A 32 1.80 -11.83 9.92
N THR A 33 1.17 -13.00 9.95
CA THR A 33 1.62 -14.15 10.75
C THR A 33 2.77 -14.86 10.03
N GLU A 34 2.50 -15.27 8.79
CA GLU A 34 3.42 -16.08 7.99
C GLU A 34 3.62 -15.54 6.58
N ILE A 35 4.78 -15.87 6.01
CA ILE A 35 5.12 -15.58 4.62
C ILE A 35 5.51 -16.90 3.95
N TYR A 36 4.69 -17.33 3.01
CA TYR A 36 4.91 -18.53 2.19
C TYR A 36 5.55 -18.15 0.86
N CYS A 37 6.22 -19.11 0.23
CA CYS A 37 6.76 -18.96 -1.11
C CYS A 37 6.28 -20.09 -2.02
N ARG A 38 5.88 -19.73 -3.23
CA ARG A 38 5.58 -20.65 -4.31
C ARG A 38 6.26 -20.15 -5.58
N GLU A 39 7.42 -20.72 -5.86
CA GLU A 39 8.29 -20.28 -6.96
C GLU A 39 7.77 -20.76 -8.31
N TYR A 40 7.30 -22.00 -8.38
CA TYR A 40 6.76 -22.59 -9.60
C TYR A 40 5.30 -22.20 -9.80
N LEU A 41 5.08 -21.34 -10.80
CA LEU A 41 3.78 -21.01 -11.32
C LEU A 41 3.42 -21.96 -12.46
N PRO A 42 2.12 -22.18 -12.72
CA PRO A 42 1.68 -22.92 -13.90
C PRO A 42 2.10 -22.17 -15.17
N GLU A 43 1.92 -22.80 -16.32
CA GLU A 43 2.15 -22.16 -17.62
C GLU A 43 1.29 -20.89 -17.77
N SER A 44 1.74 -19.95 -18.60
CA SER A 44 0.96 -18.75 -18.94
C SER A 44 -0.41 -19.14 -19.52
N ASP A 45 -1.42 -18.31 -19.32
CA ASP A 45 -2.72 -18.46 -20.00
C ASP A 45 -2.71 -17.91 -21.42
N VAL A 46 -1.70 -17.12 -21.76
CA VAL A 46 -1.50 -16.56 -23.10
C VAL A 46 -0.17 -17.07 -23.62
N ASP A 47 -0.22 -17.74 -24.78
CA ASP A 47 0.97 -18.14 -25.51
C ASP A 47 1.44 -16.95 -26.37
N ASP A 48 2.31 -16.13 -25.78
CA ASP A 48 2.98 -15.03 -26.46
C ASP A 48 4.50 -15.25 -26.55
N ASN A 49 4.93 -16.50 -26.71
CA ASN A 49 6.35 -16.88 -26.72
C ASN A 49 7.11 -16.40 -25.47
N TYR A 50 6.43 -16.39 -24.31
CA TYR A 50 6.98 -16.00 -23.00
C TYR A 50 7.40 -14.53 -22.88
N PHE A 51 6.94 -13.64 -23.77
CA PHE A 51 7.26 -12.22 -23.68
C PHE A 51 6.47 -11.50 -22.57
N ASP A 52 5.24 -11.91 -22.27
CA ASP A 52 4.39 -11.28 -21.24
C ASP A 52 3.51 -12.33 -20.53
N LEU A 53 4.09 -12.98 -19.51
CA LEU A 53 3.40 -13.98 -18.69
C LEU A 53 2.10 -13.41 -18.09
N LYS A 54 0.98 -13.98 -18.52
CA LYS A 54 -0.38 -13.58 -18.12
C LYS A 54 -1.10 -14.72 -17.45
N TYR A 55 -1.79 -14.38 -16.37
CA TYR A 55 -2.52 -15.36 -15.58
C TYR A 55 -3.96 -14.93 -15.35
N THR A 56 -4.87 -15.89 -15.42
CA THR A 56 -6.26 -15.75 -15.01
C THR A 56 -6.39 -15.97 -13.51
N LYS A 57 -7.39 -15.31 -12.92
CA LYS A 57 -7.69 -15.45 -11.49
C LYS A 57 -8.02 -16.91 -11.10
N ASN A 58 -8.66 -17.67 -11.97
CA ASN A 58 -9.06 -19.06 -11.71
C ASN A 58 -7.83 -19.99 -11.64
N LYS A 59 -6.88 -19.83 -12.57
CA LYS A 59 -5.66 -20.64 -12.61
C LYS A 59 -4.74 -20.37 -11.44
N LEU A 60 -4.64 -19.12 -11.00
CA LEU A 60 -3.91 -18.80 -9.77
C LEU A 60 -4.67 -19.24 -8.53
N GLY A 61 -6.00 -19.19 -8.55
CA GLY A 61 -6.87 -19.65 -7.47
C GLY A 61 -6.70 -21.15 -7.16
N SER A 62 -6.40 -21.98 -8.16
CA SER A 62 -6.17 -23.43 -7.93
C SER A 62 -4.84 -23.74 -7.23
N ILE A 63 -3.90 -22.79 -7.21
CA ILE A 63 -2.57 -22.95 -6.59
C ILE A 63 -2.41 -22.14 -5.30
N ILE A 64 -3.41 -21.39 -4.86
CA ILE A 64 -3.33 -20.66 -3.59
C ILE A 64 -4.49 -21.05 -2.69
N SER A 65 -4.19 -21.20 -1.40
CA SER A 65 -5.18 -21.50 -0.37
C SER A 65 -4.86 -20.70 0.88
N CYS A 66 -5.89 -20.35 1.64
CA CYS A 66 -5.71 -19.69 2.92
C CYS A 66 -5.30 -20.74 3.97
N PRO A 67 -4.14 -20.58 4.64
CA PRO A 67 -3.72 -21.50 5.68
C PRO A 67 -4.69 -21.54 6.86
N SER A 68 -4.81 -22.69 7.54
CA SER A 68 -5.78 -22.96 8.61
C SER A 68 -5.62 -22.14 9.91
N GLY A 69 -4.69 -21.18 9.96
CA GLY A 69 -4.48 -20.28 11.09
C GLY A 69 -4.59 -18.78 10.73
N SER A 70 -4.98 -18.48 9.50
CA SER A 70 -5.11 -17.11 8.99
C SER A 70 -6.57 -16.79 8.64
N ASP A 71 -6.99 -15.55 8.85
CA ASP A 71 -8.32 -15.06 8.49
C ASP A 71 -8.46 -14.84 6.98
N PHE A 72 -7.34 -14.55 6.30
CA PHE A 72 -7.22 -14.52 4.85
C PHE A 72 -5.76 -14.59 4.40
N ALA A 73 -5.56 -14.91 3.12
CA ALA A 73 -4.25 -14.93 2.48
C ALA A 73 -4.17 -13.91 1.34
N VAL A 74 -2.99 -13.31 1.17
CA VAL A 74 -2.69 -12.37 0.09
C VAL A 74 -1.48 -12.85 -0.68
N ALA A 75 -1.73 -13.33 -1.89
CA ALA A 75 -0.73 -13.73 -2.83
C ALA A 75 -0.23 -12.53 -3.64
N ILE A 76 1.08 -12.39 -3.82
CA ILE A 76 1.71 -11.24 -4.48
C ILE A 76 2.64 -11.76 -5.56
N MET A 77 2.45 -11.28 -6.80
CA MET A 77 3.23 -11.70 -7.98
C MET A 77 3.70 -10.51 -8.81
N PRO A 78 4.83 -10.61 -9.52
CA PRO A 78 5.28 -9.57 -10.45
C PRO A 78 4.57 -9.62 -11.82
N TYR A 79 3.80 -10.68 -12.09
CA TYR A 79 3.22 -10.97 -13.41
C TYR A 79 1.85 -10.33 -13.61
N ARG A 80 1.40 -10.29 -14.86
CA ARG A 80 0.17 -9.63 -15.30
C ARG A 80 -1.05 -10.51 -15.09
N LEU A 81 -2.16 -9.92 -14.65
CA LEU A 81 -3.48 -10.54 -14.74
C LEU A 81 -4.07 -10.28 -16.13
N VAL A 82 -4.73 -11.27 -16.73
CA VAL A 82 -5.27 -11.19 -18.11
C VAL A 82 -6.19 -9.97 -18.31
N ASP A 83 -7.00 -9.63 -17.31
CA ASP A 83 -7.93 -8.50 -17.35
C ASP A 83 -7.33 -7.16 -16.90
N ASN A 84 -6.00 -7.11 -16.72
CA ASN A 84 -5.22 -5.91 -16.38
C ASN A 84 -5.46 -5.26 -15.03
N PHE A 85 -6.34 -5.80 -14.17
CA PHE A 85 -6.46 -5.36 -12.79
C PHE A 85 -5.23 -5.75 -11.98
N TYR A 86 -4.88 -4.95 -10.97
CA TYR A 86 -3.76 -5.27 -10.07
C TYR A 86 -4.19 -6.06 -8.84
N MET A 87 -5.48 -6.27 -8.60
CA MET A 87 -5.96 -7.01 -7.44
C MET A 87 -7.22 -7.81 -7.78
N HIS A 88 -7.25 -9.09 -7.41
CA HIS A 88 -8.42 -9.97 -7.54
C HIS A 88 -8.64 -10.81 -6.29
N ARG A 89 -9.90 -11.12 -6.04
CA ARG A 89 -10.31 -12.12 -5.04
C ARG A 89 -10.52 -13.43 -5.80
N VAL A 90 -10.01 -14.54 -5.27
CA VAL A 90 -10.06 -15.85 -5.96
C VAL A 90 -10.84 -16.91 -5.18
N GLY A 91 -11.61 -16.48 -4.17
CA GLY A 91 -12.36 -17.35 -3.28
C GLY A 91 -11.52 -17.91 -2.13
N GLY A 92 -12.16 -18.57 -1.17
CA GLY A 92 -11.49 -19.21 -0.03
C GLY A 92 -10.71 -18.24 0.86
N ASN A 93 -11.17 -16.98 0.96
CA ASN A 93 -10.45 -15.88 1.63
C ASN A 93 -9.04 -15.63 1.07
N CYS A 94 -8.82 -15.87 -0.23
CA CYS A 94 -7.58 -15.54 -0.91
C CYS A 94 -7.74 -14.31 -1.82
N VAL A 95 -6.74 -13.43 -1.78
CA VAL A 95 -6.60 -12.27 -2.66
C VAL A 95 -5.27 -12.36 -3.39
N ILE A 96 -5.24 -11.96 -4.65
CA ILE A 96 -4.05 -11.88 -5.50
C ILE A 96 -3.78 -10.42 -5.78
N ILE A 97 -2.52 -10.01 -5.66
CA ILE A 97 -2.02 -8.70 -6.06
C ILE A 97 -0.96 -8.89 -7.14
N SER A 98 -1.17 -8.27 -8.29
CA SER A 98 -0.19 -8.14 -9.37
C SER A 98 0.59 -6.84 -9.19
N LEU A 99 1.93 -6.93 -9.29
CA LEU A 99 2.83 -5.78 -9.28
C LEU A 99 3.24 -5.32 -10.70
N TYR A 100 2.68 -5.95 -11.74
CA TYR A 100 2.98 -5.65 -13.13
C TYR A 100 2.74 -4.16 -13.44
N GLU A 101 3.76 -3.48 -13.95
CA GLU A 101 3.85 -2.02 -14.18
C GLU A 101 3.72 -1.12 -12.93
N ILE A 102 3.12 -1.60 -11.84
CA ILE A 102 3.03 -0.86 -10.57
C ILE A 102 4.43 -0.58 -10.01
N SER A 103 5.35 -1.55 -10.12
CA SER A 103 6.75 -1.36 -9.70
C SER A 103 7.38 -0.14 -10.34
N ASP A 104 7.22 0.02 -11.65
CA ASP A 104 7.89 1.07 -12.42
C ASP A 104 7.26 2.43 -12.18
N ILE A 105 5.94 2.46 -11.99
CA ILE A 105 5.20 3.68 -11.61
C ILE A 105 5.68 4.16 -10.23
N LEU A 106 5.72 3.27 -9.23
CA LEU A 106 6.07 3.64 -7.86
C LEU A 106 7.56 3.98 -7.72
N ILE A 107 8.48 3.25 -8.37
CA ILE A 107 9.93 3.54 -8.35
C ILE A 107 10.21 4.93 -8.91
N ARG A 108 9.60 5.30 -10.04
CA ARG A 108 9.76 6.60 -10.68
C ARG A 108 9.39 7.75 -9.75
N ASP A 109 8.34 7.55 -8.95
CA ASP A 109 7.85 8.53 -8.00
C ASP A 109 8.47 8.37 -6.59
N GLN A 110 9.45 7.47 -6.44
CA GLN A 110 10.13 7.15 -5.18
C GLN A 110 9.16 6.73 -4.06
N ILE A 111 8.12 5.97 -4.42
CA ILE A 111 7.18 5.33 -3.50
C ILE A 111 7.60 3.88 -3.31
N SER A 112 7.65 3.41 -2.06
CA SER A 112 8.03 2.03 -1.79
C SER A 112 6.91 1.04 -2.09
N MET A 113 7.25 -0.10 -2.69
CA MET A 113 6.30 -1.20 -2.93
C MET A 113 5.64 -1.71 -1.64
N GLU A 114 6.35 -1.68 -0.51
CA GLU A 114 5.76 -2.10 0.77
C GLU A 114 4.61 -1.19 1.21
N ASN A 115 4.67 0.11 0.89
CA ASN A 115 3.57 1.03 1.19
C ASN A 115 2.33 0.68 0.36
N PHE A 116 2.52 0.35 -0.91
CA PHE A 116 1.45 -0.11 -1.79
C PHE A 116 0.81 -1.39 -1.26
N ILE A 117 1.61 -2.42 -0.96
CA ILE A 117 1.08 -3.69 -0.44
C ILE A 117 0.39 -3.46 0.92
N THR A 118 1.01 -2.70 1.83
CA THR A 118 0.41 -2.38 3.13
C THR A 118 -0.93 -1.65 2.96
N LYS A 119 -1.03 -0.72 2.01
CA LYS A 119 -2.29 -0.05 1.65
C LYS A 119 -3.33 -1.06 1.15
N GLN A 120 -2.94 -2.00 0.28
CA GLN A 120 -3.84 -3.06 -0.16
C GLN A 120 -4.29 -3.96 1.01
N LEU A 121 -3.43 -4.26 1.99
CA LEU A 121 -3.83 -5.02 3.18
C LEU A 121 -4.90 -4.28 3.99
N TYR A 122 -4.78 -2.96 4.15
CA TYR A 122 -5.84 -2.17 4.77
C TYR A 122 -7.14 -2.18 3.96
N GLU A 123 -7.06 -2.09 2.64
CA GLU A 123 -8.24 -2.19 1.76
C GLU A 123 -8.95 -3.52 1.94
N ILE A 124 -8.21 -4.63 1.92
CA ILE A 124 -8.75 -5.99 2.10
C ILE A 124 -9.34 -6.15 3.52
N CYS A 125 -8.67 -5.65 4.56
CA CYS A 125 -9.22 -5.67 5.92
C CYS A 125 -10.53 -4.87 6.01
N ALA A 126 -10.55 -3.69 5.41
CA ALA A 126 -11.71 -2.81 5.37
C ALA A 126 -12.89 -3.48 4.65
N LEU A 127 -12.63 -4.15 3.53
CA LEU A 127 -13.62 -4.97 2.82
C LEU A 127 -14.13 -6.12 3.66
N LYS A 128 -13.25 -6.84 4.37
CA LYS A 128 -13.64 -7.94 5.24
C LYS A 128 -14.54 -7.47 6.39
N TYR A 129 -14.29 -6.29 6.97
CA TYR A 129 -15.19 -5.73 7.98
C TYR A 129 -16.57 -5.38 7.41
N LEU A 130 -16.62 -4.87 6.17
CA LEU A 130 -17.87 -4.45 5.55
C LEU A 130 -18.72 -5.61 5.01
N ALA A 131 -18.09 -6.58 4.35
CA ALA A 131 -18.78 -7.68 3.67
C ALA A 131 -18.81 -8.99 4.50
N GLY A 132 -18.02 -9.10 5.57
CA GLY A 132 -17.84 -10.32 6.36
C GLY A 132 -17.02 -11.42 5.65
N ASP A 133 -17.32 -11.68 4.38
CA ASP A 133 -16.63 -12.60 3.49
C ASP A 133 -16.03 -11.86 2.29
N LEU A 134 -14.73 -12.06 2.06
CA LEU A 134 -14.02 -11.49 0.91
C LEU A 134 -14.49 -12.08 -0.43
N SER A 135 -15.12 -13.24 -0.41
CA SER A 135 -15.65 -13.91 -1.60
C SER A 135 -16.95 -13.28 -2.10
N SER A 136 -17.60 -12.41 -1.31
CA SER A 136 -18.86 -11.76 -1.67
C SER A 136 -18.69 -10.75 -2.82
N ASP A 137 -19.60 -10.75 -3.78
CA ASP A 137 -19.63 -9.76 -4.87
C ASP A 137 -20.05 -8.36 -4.39
N GLU A 138 -20.67 -8.25 -3.20
CA GLU A 138 -21.03 -6.96 -2.58
C GLU A 138 -19.82 -6.04 -2.38
N VAL A 139 -18.62 -6.62 -2.30
CA VAL A 139 -17.35 -5.91 -2.24
C VAL A 139 -17.20 -4.89 -3.37
N TYR A 140 -17.70 -5.18 -4.58
CA TYR A 140 -17.61 -4.25 -5.71
C TYR A 140 -18.47 -2.99 -5.52
N ASN A 141 -19.49 -3.04 -4.67
CA ASN A 141 -20.34 -1.88 -4.37
C ASN A 141 -19.60 -0.81 -3.57
N PHE A 142 -18.48 -1.14 -2.91
CA PHE A 142 -17.69 -0.19 -2.11
C PHE A 142 -16.69 0.62 -2.93
N VAL A 143 -16.37 0.17 -4.15
CA VAL A 143 -15.47 0.89 -5.06
C VAL A 143 -16.20 2.12 -5.59
N HIS A 144 -15.57 3.29 -5.47
CA HIS A 144 -16.12 4.54 -6.00
C HIS A 144 -15.19 5.15 -7.04
N ARG A 145 -15.80 5.87 -7.99
CA ARG A 145 -15.07 6.60 -9.02
C ARG A 145 -14.62 7.96 -8.47
N ASP A 146 -13.44 8.41 -8.89
CA ASP A 146 -12.93 9.77 -8.71
C ASP A 146 -12.89 10.31 -7.26
N THR A 147 -12.45 9.50 -6.29
CA THR A 147 -12.19 10.01 -4.93
C THR A 147 -10.71 9.91 -4.61
N ARG A 148 -9.94 10.86 -5.14
CA ARG A 148 -8.47 10.86 -5.10
C ARG A 148 -7.93 10.56 -3.71
N GLY A 149 -7.16 9.48 -3.63
CA GLY A 149 -6.44 9.10 -2.43
C GLY A 149 -7.23 8.21 -1.47
N CYS A 150 -8.53 8.00 -1.69
CA CYS A 150 -9.29 7.09 -0.86
C CYS A 150 -8.85 5.63 -1.09
N LEU A 151 -8.97 4.82 -0.04
CA LEU A 151 -8.63 3.40 -0.02
C LEU A 151 -9.38 2.60 -1.09
N PHE A 152 -10.62 2.99 -1.38
CA PHE A 152 -11.54 2.35 -2.35
C PHE A 152 -11.65 3.10 -3.68
N ASP A 153 -10.67 3.97 -3.97
CA ASP A 153 -10.64 4.74 -5.22
C ASP A 153 -10.35 3.83 -6.42
N MET A 154 -11.20 3.89 -7.43
CA MET A 154 -11.01 3.13 -8.67
C MET A 154 -9.96 3.80 -9.54
N ASN A 155 -8.81 3.16 -9.67
CA ASN A 155 -7.74 3.62 -10.55
C ASN A 155 -8.01 3.17 -11.99
N GLY A 156 -8.79 3.94 -12.75
CA GLY A 156 -9.04 3.68 -14.17
C GLY A 156 -7.77 3.73 -15.03
N GLU A 157 -6.83 4.60 -14.66
CA GLU A 157 -5.47 4.64 -15.19
C GLU A 157 -4.49 4.16 -14.11
N ARG A 158 -3.53 3.29 -14.45
CA ARG A 158 -2.58 2.72 -13.48
C ARG A 158 -1.75 3.78 -12.76
N THR A 159 -1.42 4.88 -13.42
CA THR A 159 -0.68 6.01 -12.84
C THR A 159 -1.43 6.68 -11.68
N ASN A 160 -2.76 6.56 -11.61
CA ASN A 160 -3.57 7.13 -10.52
C ASN A 160 -3.32 6.44 -9.17
N ILE A 161 -2.69 5.27 -9.16
CA ILE A 161 -2.28 4.58 -7.93
C ILE A 161 -1.34 5.42 -7.05
N LEU A 162 -0.65 6.39 -7.63
CA LEU A 162 0.19 7.35 -6.91
C LEU A 162 -0.62 8.14 -5.88
N TYR A 163 -1.86 8.53 -6.22
CA TYR A 163 -2.71 9.35 -5.36
C TYR A 163 -3.14 8.61 -4.09
N ASN A 164 -3.41 7.30 -4.19
CA ASN A 164 -3.85 6.49 -3.05
C ASN A 164 -2.73 5.68 -2.38
N THR A 165 -1.49 5.75 -2.87
CA THR A 165 -0.33 5.08 -2.24
C THR A 165 0.56 6.05 -1.45
N GLU A 166 0.65 7.33 -1.83
CA GLU A 166 1.52 8.30 -1.13
C GLU A 166 0.92 8.75 0.22
N LYS A 167 -0.40 8.96 0.28
CA LYS A 167 -1.16 9.41 1.46
C LYS A 167 -2.59 8.86 1.42
N PRO A 168 -2.78 7.55 1.61
CA PRO A 168 -4.11 6.98 1.59
C PRO A 168 -5.01 7.59 2.68
N ILE A 169 -6.28 7.75 2.35
CA ILE A 169 -7.32 8.18 3.28
C ILE A 169 -8.55 7.25 3.19
N ILE A 170 -9.51 7.43 4.08
CA ILE A 170 -10.88 6.96 3.89
C ILE A 170 -11.77 8.20 3.77
N CYS A 171 -12.51 8.31 2.66
CA CYS A 171 -13.36 9.46 2.40
C CYS A 171 -14.64 9.44 3.25
N ASP A 172 -15.36 10.57 3.31
CA ASP A 172 -16.58 10.68 4.11
C ASP A 172 -17.67 9.71 3.67
N SER A 173 -17.82 9.47 2.36
CA SER A 173 -18.81 8.51 1.86
C SER A 173 -18.51 7.07 2.29
N CYS A 174 -17.23 6.67 2.32
CA CYS A 174 -16.83 5.38 2.87
C CYS A 174 -17.05 5.33 4.38
N LYS A 175 -16.71 6.38 5.13
CA LYS A 175 -16.98 6.43 6.57
C LYS A 175 -18.46 6.29 6.89
N ASP A 176 -19.33 6.93 6.11
CA ASP A 176 -20.76 6.82 6.31
C ASP A 176 -21.29 5.42 5.97
N ARG A 177 -20.69 4.72 5.01
CA ARG A 177 -20.98 3.30 4.76
C ARG A 177 -20.60 2.43 5.95
N PHE A 178 -19.40 2.61 6.52
CA PHE A 178 -19.01 1.90 7.74
C PHE A 178 -20.00 2.12 8.89
N LYS A 179 -20.51 3.35 9.05
CA LYS A 179 -21.55 3.65 10.06
C LYS A 179 -22.89 2.97 9.75
N LYS A 180 -23.31 2.95 8.48
CA LYS A 180 -24.55 2.31 8.03
C LYS A 180 -24.55 0.81 8.28
N GLU A 181 -23.42 0.16 7.99
CA GLU A 181 -23.19 -1.26 8.29
C GLU A 181 -22.92 -1.53 9.79
N GLN A 182 -23.12 -0.52 10.65
CA GLN A 182 -22.96 -0.61 12.11
C GLN A 182 -21.58 -1.13 12.55
N ILE A 183 -20.55 -0.91 11.72
CA ILE A 183 -19.18 -1.28 12.05
C ILE A 183 -18.72 -0.40 13.22
N ASN A 184 -18.06 -1.02 14.18
CA ASN A 184 -17.55 -0.35 15.37
C ASN A 184 -16.72 0.90 14.97
N ALA A 185 -17.11 2.07 15.50
CA ALA A 185 -16.45 3.35 15.22
C ALA A 185 -14.93 3.35 15.51
N LYS A 186 -14.47 2.45 16.40
CA LYS A 186 -13.05 2.22 16.66
C LYS A 186 -12.30 1.73 15.41
N VAL A 187 -12.92 0.94 14.54
CA VAL A 187 -12.30 0.44 13.31
C VAL A 187 -11.96 1.61 12.37
N ILE A 188 -12.90 2.54 12.18
CA ILE A 188 -12.70 3.71 11.32
C ILE A 188 -11.57 4.59 11.87
N SER A 189 -11.59 4.90 13.18
CA SER A 189 -10.60 5.79 13.79
C SER A 189 -9.20 5.18 13.78
N VAL A 190 -9.09 3.86 13.97
CA VAL A 190 -7.83 3.13 13.78
C VAL A 190 -7.40 3.22 12.33
N LEU A 191 -8.28 2.90 11.37
CA LEU A 191 -7.95 2.95 9.93
C LEU A 191 -7.41 4.34 9.53
N GLU A 192 -8.10 5.42 9.90
CA GLU A 192 -7.66 6.80 9.63
C GLU A 192 -6.29 7.11 10.24
N LYS A 193 -6.06 6.70 11.50
CA LYS A 193 -4.79 6.91 12.20
C LYS A 193 -3.66 6.15 11.52
N GLU A 194 -3.90 4.93 11.08
CA GLU A 194 -2.86 4.06 10.56
C GLU A 194 -2.55 4.29 9.09
N LEU A 195 -3.53 4.69 8.27
CA LEU A 195 -3.28 5.11 6.88
C LEU A 195 -2.35 6.32 6.82
N LYS A 196 -2.41 7.24 7.79
CA LYS A 196 -1.46 8.37 7.92
C LYS A 196 0.00 7.96 8.14
N LYS A 197 0.25 6.72 8.58
CA LYS A 197 1.60 6.17 8.73
C LYS A 197 2.19 5.78 7.37
N ILE A 198 1.35 5.51 6.37
CA ILE A 198 1.76 5.19 5.00
C ILE A 198 2.11 6.51 4.30
N LYS A 199 3.39 6.82 4.24
CA LYS A 199 3.92 8.03 3.59
C LYS A 199 5.35 7.82 3.13
N LYS A 200 5.81 8.66 2.20
CA LYS A 200 7.22 8.71 1.80
C LYS A 200 8.11 9.04 3.02
N PRO A 201 9.35 8.55 3.08
CA PRO A 201 10.33 8.99 4.06
C PRO A 201 10.46 10.53 4.09
N PRO A 202 10.67 11.16 5.26
CA PRO A 202 10.75 12.63 5.37
C PRO A 202 11.77 13.26 4.42
N ILE A 203 12.93 12.62 4.24
CA ILE A 203 13.98 13.10 3.33
C ILE A 203 13.48 13.25 1.89
N LEU A 204 12.68 12.30 1.38
CA LEU A 204 12.14 12.37 0.02
C LEU A 204 11.00 13.40 -0.09
N GLN A 205 10.26 13.63 1.00
CA GLN A 205 9.26 14.70 1.04
C GLN A 205 9.92 16.08 0.99
N ILE A 206 11.05 16.25 1.68
CA ILE A 206 11.86 17.47 1.64
C ILE A 206 12.41 17.65 0.22
N GLU A 207 13.03 16.63 -0.38
CA GLU A 207 13.54 16.69 -1.75
C GLU A 207 12.44 17.12 -2.75
N LYS A 208 11.24 16.54 -2.65
CA LYS A 208 10.08 16.92 -3.47
C LYS A 208 9.70 18.40 -3.25
N HIS A 209 9.75 18.88 -2.01
CA HIS A 209 9.47 20.28 -1.70
C HIS A 209 10.51 21.23 -2.30
N ILE A 210 11.80 20.88 -2.18
CA ILE A 210 12.92 21.64 -2.75
C ILE A 210 12.76 21.77 -4.27
N LYS A 211 12.48 20.65 -4.95
CA LYS A 211 12.27 20.63 -6.41
C LYS A 211 11.04 21.42 -6.85
N LYS A 212 9.97 21.42 -6.03
CA LYS A 212 8.73 22.15 -6.33
C LYS A 212 8.87 23.66 -6.12
N TYR A 213 9.65 24.09 -5.13
CA TYR A 213 9.81 25.49 -4.75
C TYR A 213 11.30 25.87 -4.58
N PRO A 214 12.11 25.86 -5.66
CA PRO A 214 13.56 26.04 -5.56
C PRO A 214 13.94 27.42 -5.01
N LEU A 215 13.31 28.50 -5.48
CA LEU A 215 13.59 29.87 -5.01
C LEU A 215 13.25 30.06 -3.52
N ALA A 216 12.09 29.59 -3.08
CA ALA A 216 11.69 29.68 -1.68
C ALA A 216 12.66 28.90 -0.77
N THR A 217 13.13 27.74 -1.24
CA THR A 217 14.14 26.94 -0.53
C THR A 217 15.46 27.70 -0.44
N MET A 218 15.93 28.35 -1.51
CA MET A 218 17.16 29.13 -1.48
C MET A 218 17.09 30.27 -0.46
N ILE A 219 15.98 31.01 -0.42
CA ILE A 219 15.76 32.07 0.57
C ILE A 219 15.77 31.51 1.99
N MET A 220 15.05 30.41 2.22
CA MET A 220 15.00 29.75 3.53
C MET A 220 16.38 29.30 3.98
N SER A 221 17.19 28.70 3.10
CA SER A 221 18.56 28.32 3.40
C SER A 221 19.43 29.52 3.79
N GLY A 222 19.25 30.68 3.13
CA GLY A 222 19.92 31.92 3.50
C GLY A 222 19.53 32.41 4.90
N ILE A 223 18.24 32.39 5.23
CA ILE A 223 17.73 32.76 6.56
C ILE A 223 18.30 31.83 7.64
N VAL A 224 18.30 30.51 7.39
CA VAL A 224 18.85 29.51 8.32
C VAL A 224 20.35 29.75 8.55
N ALA A 225 21.12 30.08 7.50
CA ALA A 225 22.54 30.39 7.62
C ALA A 225 22.80 31.62 8.50
N ILE A 226 21.99 32.69 8.35
CA ILE A 226 22.07 33.88 9.19
C ILE A 226 21.76 33.55 10.65
N ILE A 227 20.70 32.78 10.91
CA ILE A 227 20.32 32.35 12.27
C ILE A 227 21.41 31.51 12.91
N LEU A 228 21.99 30.54 12.18
CA LEU A 228 23.08 29.71 12.68
C LEU A 228 24.32 30.54 13.04
N ASN A 229 24.64 31.56 12.25
CA ASN A 229 25.75 32.47 12.55
C ASN A 229 25.48 33.28 13.83
N LEU A 230 24.28 33.85 13.98
CA LEU A 230 23.89 34.58 15.20
C LEU A 230 23.95 33.67 16.45
N LEU A 231 23.47 32.42 16.34
CA LEU A 231 23.55 31.44 17.43
C LEU A 231 25.00 31.07 17.77
N ALA A 232 25.86 30.88 16.77
CA ALA A 232 27.27 30.57 16.98
C ALA A 232 27.99 31.71 17.73
N ASN A 233 27.72 32.96 17.35
CA ASN A 233 28.27 34.13 18.04
C ASN A 233 27.79 34.22 19.49
N LEU A 234 26.49 33.97 19.73
CA LEU A 234 25.93 33.99 21.08
C LEU A 234 26.53 32.89 21.96
N LEU A 235 26.71 31.68 21.42
CA LEU A 235 27.39 30.59 22.13
C LEU A 235 28.85 30.95 22.44
N TRP A 236 29.57 31.52 21.48
CA TRP A 236 30.95 31.96 21.67
C TRP A 236 31.09 32.96 22.82
N ASP A 237 30.20 33.95 22.89
CA ASP A 237 30.21 34.96 23.96
C ASP A 237 29.92 34.36 25.33
N ILE A 238 29.06 33.34 25.41
CA ILE A 238 28.80 32.61 26.66
C ILE A 238 30.04 31.81 27.08
N PHE A 239 30.66 31.07 26.16
CA PHE A 239 31.86 30.28 26.46
C PHE A 239 33.05 31.14 26.85
N LYS A 240 33.18 32.35 26.29
CA LYS A 240 34.25 33.29 26.63
C LYS A 240 34.10 33.92 28.03
N LYS A 241 32.87 33.96 28.57
CA LYS A 241 32.55 34.51 29.89
C LYS A 241 32.56 33.47 31.02
N SER A 242 32.56 32.18 30.68
CA SER A 242 32.78 31.08 31.62
C SER A 242 34.27 30.80 31.81
#